data_AF-A0A0C5BSE2-F1
#
_entry.id   AF-A0A0C5BSE2-F1
#
_cell.length_a   1.000
_cell.length_b   1.000
_cell.length_c   1.000
_cell.angle_alpha   90.00
_cell.angle_beta   90.00
_cell.angle_gamma   90.00
#
_symmetry.space_group_name_H-M   'P 1'
#
loop_
_entity.id
_entity.type
_entity.pdbx_description
1 polymer ?
#
loop_
_entity_poly.entity_id
_entity_poly.type
_entity_poly.pdbx_seq_one_letter_code
_entity_poly.pdbx_strand_id
1 'polypeptide(L)'
;MSWSVVVVLAALLLLLLQVLLRQRRRRIRRELLSYGTRVTARIVPPDPARGDAAAARELGRLLVAYRTAEGEEKRALKVPQRRGDAWLAGEPASVIYDPRRPNDPERLIVGFGRTQKRWFTAHQQRTR
;
A
#
# COMPACT_ATOMS: atom_id res chain seq x y z
N MET A 1 10.30 12.80 40.88
CA MET A 1 10.30 13.15 39.45
C MET A 1 9.05 13.96 39.17
N SER A 2 9.17 15.19 38.64
CA SER A 2 7.99 15.97 38.29
C SER A 2 7.27 15.34 37.11
N TRP A 3 5.94 15.38 37.12
CA TRP A 3 5.10 14.81 36.07
C TRP A 3 5.46 15.35 34.66
N SER A 4 5.92 16.60 34.60
CA SER A 4 6.44 17.25 33.39
C SER A 4 7.63 16.52 32.76
N VAL A 5 8.57 16.00 33.57
CA VAL A 5 9.73 15.25 33.05
C VAL A 5 9.28 13.96 32.39
N VAL A 6 8.29 13.27 32.97
CA VAL A 6 7.73 12.03 32.42
C VAL A 6 7.03 12.30 31.09
N VAL A 7 6.24 13.37 31.00
CA VAL A 7 5.53 13.75 29.77
C VAL A 7 6.52 14.10 28.65
N VAL A 8 7.57 14.86 28.96
CA VAL A 8 8.61 15.23 27.98
C VAL A 8 9.34 14.00 27.46
N LEU A 9 9.73 13.07 28.34
CA LEU A 9 10.37 11.81 27.96
C LEU A 9 9.48 10.95 27.06
N ALA A 10 8.19 10.82 27.40
CA ALA A 10 7.24 10.09 26.58
C ALA A 10 7.08 10.71 25.18
N ALA A 11 6.97 12.03 25.09
CA ALA A 11 6.87 12.73 23.81
C ALA A 11 8.14 12.54 22.95
N LEU A 12 9.33 12.62 23.57
CA LEU A 12 10.61 12.35 22.91
C LEU A 12 10.69 10.92 22.36
N LEU A 13 10.26 9.94 23.15
CA LEU A 13 10.23 8.54 22.73
C LEU A 13 9.31 8.33 21.52
N LEU A 14 8.11 8.91 21.56
CA LEU A 14 7.16 8.84 20.45
C LEU A 14 7.71 9.51 19.19
N LEU A 15 8.39 10.64 19.32
CA LEU A 15 8.99 11.36 18.20
C LEU A 15 10.12 10.53 17.57
N LEU A 16 11.01 9.96 18.38
CA LEU A 16 12.07 9.05 17.92
C LEU A 16 11.48 7.84 17.19
N LEU A 17 10.44 7.22 17.75
CA LEU A 17 9.75 6.09 17.13
C LEU A 17 9.17 6.48 15.76
N GLN A 18 8.50 7.63 15.65
CA GLN A 18 7.97 8.13 14.39
C GLN A 18 9.06 8.36 13.34
N VAL A 19 10.21 8.92 13.75
CA VAL A 19 11.36 9.14 12.86
C VAL A 19 11.90 7.80 12.34
N LEU A 20 12.11 6.82 13.22
CA LEU A 20 12.60 5.48 12.84
C LEU A 20 11.64 4.78 11.88
N LEU A 21 10.34 4.81 12.16
CA LEU A 21 9.32 4.24 11.26
C LEU A 21 9.33 4.94 9.89
N ARG A 22 9.46 6.26 9.86
CA ARG A 22 9.52 7.04 8.60
C ARG A 22 10.78 6.73 7.80
N GLN A 23 11.94 6.60 8.46
CA GLN A 23 13.18 6.20 7.81
C GLN A 23 13.09 4.78 7.23
N ARG A 24 12.58 3.82 8.01
CA ARG A 24 12.36 2.44 7.57
C ARG A 24 11.47 2.37 6.34
N ARG A 25 10.32 3.05 6.36
CA ARG A 25 9.40 3.13 5.20
C ARG A 25 10.04 3.77 3.97
N ARG A 26 10.84 4.81 4.15
CA ARG A 26 11.61 5.44 3.04
C ARG A 26 12.63 4.48 2.44
N ARG A 27 13.34 3.72 3.28
CA ARG A 27 14.32 2.72 2.83
C ARG A 27 13.65 1.61 2.02
N ILE A 28 12.59 1.01 2.55
CA ILE A 28 11.82 -0.03 1.84
C ILE A 28 11.33 0.51 0.49
N ARG A 29 10.78 1.73 0.46
CA ARG A 29 10.30 2.32 -0.79
C ARG A 29 11.41 2.51 -1.82
N ARG A 30 12.61 2.93 -1.40
CA ARG A 30 13.77 3.03 -2.31
C ARG A 30 14.18 1.67 -2.83
N GLU A 31 14.28 0.67 -1.95
CA GLU A 31 14.62 -0.72 -2.32
C GLU A 31 13.62 -1.29 -3.34
N LEU A 32 12.30 -1.06 -3.14
CA LEU A 32 11.28 -1.48 -4.10
C LEU A 32 11.44 -0.79 -5.46
N LEU A 33 11.69 0.51 -5.47
CA LEU A 33 11.83 1.26 -6.72
C LEU A 33 13.10 0.87 -7.51
N SER A 34 14.14 0.35 -6.85
CA SER A 34 15.38 -0.08 -7.49
C SER A 34 15.39 -1.56 -7.86
N TYR A 35 14.90 -2.44 -6.98
CA TYR A 35 15.04 -3.91 -7.12
C TYR A 35 13.71 -4.67 -7.11
N GLY A 36 12.60 -3.98 -6.88
CA GLY A 36 11.29 -4.62 -6.85
C GLY A 36 10.87 -5.12 -8.22
N THR A 37 10.09 -6.20 -8.23
CA THR A 37 9.52 -6.76 -9.46
C THR A 37 8.33 -5.92 -9.88
N ARG A 38 8.42 -5.30 -11.05
CA ARG A 38 7.31 -4.55 -11.65
C ARG A 38 6.44 -5.50 -12.48
N VAL A 39 5.13 -5.47 -12.21
CA VAL A 39 4.13 -6.22 -12.96
C VAL A 39 2.97 -5.32 -13.37
N THR A 40 2.40 -5.62 -14.54
CA THR A 40 1.16 -4.98 -14.99
C THR A 40 0.03 -5.39 -14.07
N ALA A 41 -0.87 -4.45 -13.80
CA ALA A 41 -1.96 -4.66 -12.88
C ALA A 41 -3.26 -4.09 -13.45
N ARG A 42 -4.38 -4.71 -13.07
CA ARG A 42 -5.73 -4.30 -13.49
C ARG A 42 -6.47 -3.72 -12.31
N ILE A 43 -7.22 -2.65 -12.55
CA ILE A 43 -8.09 -2.08 -11.53
C ILE A 43 -9.32 -2.98 -11.40
N VAL A 44 -9.66 -3.34 -10.17
CA VAL A 44 -10.80 -4.20 -9.88
C VAL A 44 -11.86 -3.34 -9.20
N PRO A 45 -13.08 -3.25 -9.74
CA PRO A 45 -14.16 -2.58 -9.04
C PRO A 45 -14.47 -3.33 -7.74
N PRO A 46 -14.87 -2.62 -6.67
CA PRO A 46 -15.41 -3.29 -5.49
C PRO A 46 -16.61 -4.14 -5.92
N ASP A 47 -16.73 -5.35 -5.37
CA ASP A 47 -17.84 -6.25 -5.64
C ASP A 47 -18.90 -6.09 -4.53
N PRO A 48 -19.97 -5.32 -4.76
CA PRO A 48 -21.02 -5.12 -3.77
C PRO A 48 -21.85 -6.39 -3.53
N ALA A 49 -21.85 -7.35 -4.46
CA ALA A 49 -22.66 -8.56 -4.37
C ALA A 49 -22.07 -9.62 -3.44
N ARG A 50 -20.80 -9.48 -3.04
CA ARG A 50 -20.12 -10.40 -2.13
C ARG A 50 -20.74 -10.45 -0.73
N GLY A 51 -21.47 -9.40 -0.33
CA GLY A 51 -22.28 -9.37 0.90
C GLY A 51 -21.50 -9.51 2.21
N ASP A 52 -20.16 -9.48 2.18
CA ASP A 52 -19.32 -9.65 3.34
C ASP A 52 -18.79 -8.32 3.92
N ALA A 53 -18.35 -8.35 5.17
CA ALA A 53 -17.80 -7.18 5.85
C ALA A 53 -16.51 -6.63 5.17
N ALA A 54 -15.83 -7.46 4.38
CA ALA A 54 -14.68 -7.05 3.59
C ALA A 54 -15.10 -6.20 2.39
N ALA A 55 -16.09 -6.64 1.61
CA ALA A 55 -16.66 -5.92 0.49
C ALA A 55 -17.24 -4.56 0.91
N ALA A 56 -17.93 -4.50 2.05
CA ALA A 56 -18.41 -3.22 2.60
C ALA A 56 -17.26 -2.23 2.88
N ARG A 57 -16.09 -2.72 3.31
CA ARG A 57 -14.89 -1.90 3.53
C ARG A 57 -14.18 -1.53 2.23
N GLU A 58 -14.42 -2.25 1.14
CA GLU A 58 -13.81 -2.04 -0.18
C GLU A 58 -14.57 -1.02 -1.04
N LEU A 59 -15.84 -0.78 -0.73
CA LEU A 59 -16.66 0.24 -1.39
C LEU A 59 -15.96 1.61 -1.41
N GLY A 60 -15.83 2.18 -2.60
CA GLY A 60 -15.18 3.48 -2.82
C GLY A 60 -13.65 3.46 -2.73
N ARG A 61 -13.01 2.29 -2.67
CA ARG A 61 -11.55 2.18 -2.63
C ARG A 61 -10.97 1.66 -3.95
N LEU A 62 -9.81 2.19 -4.33
CA LEU A 62 -9.03 1.66 -5.46
C LEU A 62 -8.35 0.33 -5.11
N LEU A 63 -8.89 -0.74 -5.68
CA LEU A 63 -8.32 -2.08 -5.68
C LEU A 63 -7.64 -2.37 -7.02
N VAL A 64 -6.50 -3.04 -6.94
CA VAL A 64 -5.70 -3.41 -8.10
C VAL A 64 -5.34 -4.89 -7.97
N ALA A 65 -5.70 -5.70 -8.97
CA ALA A 65 -5.24 -7.07 -9.07
C ALA A 65 -3.99 -7.17 -9.94
N TYR A 66 -3.04 -7.99 -9.52
CA TYR A 66 -1.80 -8.25 -10.23
C TYR A 66 -1.45 -9.73 -10.14
N ARG A 67 -0.73 -10.23 -11.14
CA ARG A 67 -0.21 -11.59 -11.14
C ARG A 67 1.25 -11.57 -10.67
N THR A 68 1.57 -12.43 -9.73
CA THR A 68 2.93 -12.65 -9.22
C THR A 68 3.75 -13.49 -10.21
N ALA A 69 5.06 -13.58 -9.98
CA ALA A 69 5.95 -14.41 -10.80
C ALA A 69 5.58 -15.90 -10.70
N GLU A 70 5.03 -16.32 -9.55
CA GLU A 70 4.53 -17.67 -9.29
C GLU A 70 3.17 -17.95 -9.97
N GLY A 71 2.59 -16.96 -10.65
CA GLY A 71 1.29 -17.09 -11.33
C GLY A 71 0.07 -16.82 -10.45
N GLU A 72 0.25 -16.58 -9.15
CA GLU A 72 -0.85 -16.25 -8.23
C GLU A 72 -1.42 -14.86 -8.52
N GLU A 73 -2.74 -14.74 -8.58
CA GLU A 73 -3.42 -13.45 -8.62
C GLU A 73 -3.59 -12.90 -7.20
N LYS A 74 -3.02 -11.73 -6.96
CA LYS A 74 -3.11 -11.01 -5.69
C LYS A 74 -3.79 -9.67 -5.88
N ARG A 75 -4.42 -9.17 -4.81
CA ARG A 75 -5.09 -7.87 -4.79
C ARG A 75 -4.35 -6.91 -3.87
N ALA A 76 -4.23 -5.67 -4.32
CA ALA A 76 -3.57 -4.56 -3.67
C ALA A 76 -4.56 -3.41 -3.51
N LEU A 77 -4.71 -2.92 -2.28
CA LEU A 77 -5.51 -1.76 -1.97
C LEU A 77 -4.61 -0.53 -1.87
N LYS A 78 -4.88 0.50 -2.68
CA LYS A 78 -4.16 1.79 -2.58
C LYS A 78 -4.41 2.43 -1.20
N VAL A 79 -3.38 2.99 -0.56
CA VAL A 79 -3.50 3.74 0.70
C VAL A 79 -2.53 4.94 0.71
N PRO A 80 -2.93 6.14 1.19
CA PRO A 80 -4.28 6.51 1.59
C PRO A 80 -5.21 6.71 0.39
N GLN A 81 -6.51 6.54 0.64
CA GLN A 81 -7.57 6.93 -0.30
C GLN A 81 -7.78 8.44 -0.22
N ARG A 82 -7.90 9.10 -1.37
CA ARG A 82 -8.12 10.54 -1.51
C ARG A 82 -9.35 10.78 -2.37
N ARG A 83 -10.09 11.88 -2.16
CA ARG A 83 -11.30 12.21 -2.95
C ARG A 83 -11.08 12.23 -4.47
N GLY A 84 -9.87 12.54 -4.93
CA GLY A 84 -9.54 12.50 -6.36
C GLY A 84 -9.29 11.09 -6.91
N ASP A 85 -9.24 10.05 -6.11
CA ASP A 85 -8.80 8.74 -6.58
C ASP A 85 -9.72 8.10 -7.64
N ALA A 86 -10.97 8.57 -7.74
CA ALA A 86 -11.90 8.10 -8.77
C ALA A 86 -11.36 8.23 -10.20
N TRP A 87 -10.56 9.27 -10.52
CA TRP A 87 -10.00 9.43 -11.87
C TRP A 87 -8.96 8.34 -12.20
N LEU A 88 -8.32 7.77 -11.19
CA LEU A 88 -7.33 6.71 -11.39
C LEU A 88 -7.98 5.39 -11.80
N ALA A 89 -9.29 5.21 -11.58
CA ALA A 89 -9.99 3.95 -11.85
C ALA A 89 -10.02 3.55 -13.33
N GLY A 90 -9.87 4.52 -14.25
CA GLY A 90 -9.80 4.28 -15.70
C GLY A 90 -8.38 4.20 -16.26
N GLU A 91 -7.36 4.36 -15.42
CA GLU A 91 -5.96 4.40 -15.85
C GLU A 91 -5.31 3.01 -15.79
N PRO A 92 -4.32 2.70 -16.66
CA PRO A 92 -3.55 1.48 -16.52
C PRO A 92 -2.80 1.49 -15.18
N ALA A 93 -2.79 0.34 -14.50
CA ALA A 93 -2.14 0.19 -13.21
C ALA A 93 -0.90 -0.69 -13.32
N SER A 94 0.03 -0.50 -12.40
CA SER A 94 1.19 -1.36 -12.23
C SER A 94 1.53 -1.49 -10.77
N VAL A 95 2.05 -2.65 -10.40
CA VAL A 95 2.44 -2.96 -9.02
C VAL A 95 3.93 -3.24 -9.02
N ILE A 96 4.61 -2.74 -7.98
CA ILE A 96 5.97 -3.16 -7.66
C ILE A 96 5.91 -3.83 -6.28
N TYR A 97 6.38 -5.08 -6.23
CA TYR A 97 6.45 -5.86 -5.00
C TYR A 97 7.85 -6.46 -4.83
N ASP A 98 8.16 -6.89 -3.61
CA ASP A 98 9.37 -7.66 -3.33
C ASP A 98 9.08 -9.17 -3.48
N PRO A 99 9.68 -9.88 -4.46
CA PRO A 99 9.45 -11.31 -4.65
C PRO A 99 10.01 -12.16 -3.50
N ARG A 100 10.99 -11.66 -2.74
CA ARG A 100 11.54 -12.38 -1.58
C ARG A 100 10.58 -12.35 -0.39
N ARG A 101 9.65 -11.39 -0.37
CA ARG A 101 8.67 -11.19 0.69
C ARG A 101 7.30 -10.84 0.08
N PRO A 102 6.69 -11.78 -0.67
CA PRO A 102 5.51 -11.51 -1.48
C PRO A 102 4.23 -11.32 -0.67
N ASN A 103 4.30 -11.52 0.66
CA ASN A 103 3.18 -11.36 1.60
C ASN A 103 3.42 -10.21 2.61
N ASP A 104 4.53 -9.46 2.49
CA ASP A 104 4.82 -8.32 3.36
C ASP A 104 4.03 -7.08 2.87
N PRO A 105 3.05 -6.59 3.65
CA PRO A 105 2.16 -5.51 3.22
C PRO A 105 2.89 -4.17 3.05
N GLU A 106 4.08 -4.00 3.62
CA GLU A 106 4.87 -2.77 3.46
C GLU A 106 5.75 -2.80 2.21
N ARG A 107 5.96 -3.99 1.62
CA ARG A 107 6.83 -4.22 0.45
C ARG A 107 6.03 -4.24 -0.86
N LEU A 108 5.05 -3.34 -0.94
CA LEU A 108 4.12 -3.23 -2.05
C LEU A 108 3.80 -1.77 -2.35
N ILE A 109 3.98 -1.36 -3.61
CA ILE A 109 3.57 -0.04 -4.10
C ILE A 109 2.82 -0.18 -5.42
N VAL A 110 1.88 0.74 -5.64
CA VAL A 110 1.05 0.78 -6.85
C VAL A 110 1.25 2.10 -7.58
N GLY A 111 1.38 2.02 -8.89
CA GLY A 111 1.46 3.15 -9.80
C GLY A 111 0.25 3.13 -10.73
N PHE A 112 -0.20 4.31 -11.13
CA PHE A 112 -1.33 4.48 -12.03
C PHE A 112 -0.92 5.40 -13.19
N GLY A 113 -1.58 5.22 -14.33
CA GLY A 113 -1.34 5.95 -15.57
C GLY A 113 -0.20 5.36 -16.41
N ARG A 114 -0.19 5.67 -17.70
CA ARG A 114 0.77 5.08 -18.68
C ARG A 114 2.24 5.27 -18.29
N THR A 115 2.56 6.39 -17.66
CA THR A 115 3.94 6.75 -17.28
C THR A 115 4.27 6.47 -15.81
N GLN A 116 3.29 6.05 -14.99
CA GLN A 116 3.43 5.79 -13.55
C GLN A 116 4.29 6.85 -12.80
N LYS A 117 4.07 8.15 -13.08
CA LYS A 117 4.87 9.25 -12.47
C LYS A 117 4.81 9.26 -10.94
N ARG A 118 3.77 8.67 -10.34
CA ARG A 118 3.60 8.59 -8.89
C ARG A 118 3.33 7.16 -8.45
N TRP A 119 4.07 6.77 -7.41
CA TRP A 119 3.89 5.51 -6.69
C TRP A 119 3.21 5.77 -5.36
N PHE A 120 2.19 4.98 -5.06
CA PHE A 120 1.41 5.02 -3.83
C PHE A 120 1.69 3.78 -3.02
N THR A 121 1.63 3.91 -1.70
CA THR A 121 1.65 2.75 -0.82
C THR A 121 0.39 1.94 -1.08
N ALA A 122 0.51 0.61 -1.02
CA ALA A 122 -0.63 -0.27 -1.06
C ALA A 122 -0.53 -1.31 0.06
N HIS A 123 -1.67 -1.85 0.47
CA HIS A 123 -1.73 -3.00 1.35
C HIS A 123 -2.26 -4.19 0.57
N GLN A 124 -1.64 -5.33 0.71
CA GLN A 124 -2.16 -6.56 0.14
C GLN A 124 -3.47 -6.92 0.83
N GLN A 125 -4.51 -7.17 0.04
CA GLN A 125 -5.75 -7.73 0.53
C GLN A 125 -5.52 -9.23 0.72
N ARG A 126 -5.72 -9.71 1.95
CA ARG A 126 -5.72 -11.15 2.22
C ARG A 126 -7.01 -11.73 1.66
N THR A 127 -6.91 -12.52 0.61
CA THR A 127 -7.94 -13.49 0.24
C THR A 127 -7.95 -14.54 1.35
N ARG A 128 -9.02 -14.56 2.17
CA ARG A 128 -9.32 -15.69 3.05
C ARG A 128 -9.99 -16.79 2.23
#